data_AF-I9KFN1-F1
#
_entry.id   AF-I9KFN1-F1
#
_cell.length_a   1.000
_cell.length_b   1.000
_cell.length_c   1.000
_cell.angle_alpha   90.00
_cell.angle_beta   90.00
_cell.angle_gamma   90.00
#
_symmetry.space_group_name_H-M   'P 1'
#
loop_
_entity.id
_entity.type
_entity.pdbx_description
1 polymer ?
#
loop_
_entity_poly.entity_id
_entity_poly.type
_entity_poly.pdbx_seq_one_letter_code
_entity_poly.pdbx_strand_id
1 'polypeptide(L)'
;MSEAAGTSPGTAPSPSTGTVARRHFWERDHPGGRPDGADLAALRRGVGRAPGEAPQMWHYYTTLSADGGISRRLWAEHVALTLYAIHQQSLSVPAHQAGTGFGTAALRLHDSDAFSPDAVDRRFNAVATATTLDEAAYHLRGLVRQFRQVAIAFDYTALWHDLITWQSPERIGEVRRRWGSQYFFRPRRGEAPGVAVNGEPGAS
;
A
#
# COMPACT_ATOMS: atom_id res chain seq x y z
N MET A 1 -47.85 -41.10 36.96
CA MET A 1 -47.16 -40.97 35.65
C MET A 1 -47.20 -39.50 35.30
N SER A 2 -46.04 -38.83 35.33
CA SER A 2 -45.92 -37.39 35.15
C SER A 2 -45.05 -37.13 33.91
N GLU A 3 -45.65 -36.61 32.85
CA GLU A 3 -44.91 -36.05 31.70
C GLU A 3 -44.48 -34.63 32.04
N ALA A 4 -43.19 -34.35 31.92
CA ALA A 4 -42.62 -33.01 32.02
C ALA A 4 -42.15 -32.57 30.62
N ALA A 5 -42.75 -31.48 30.15
CA ALA A 5 -42.44 -30.84 28.88
C ALA A 5 -41.01 -30.28 28.86
N GLY A 6 -40.24 -30.64 27.84
CA GLY A 6 -38.93 -30.05 27.54
C GLY A 6 -39.08 -28.65 26.96
N THR A 7 -38.37 -27.68 27.55
CA THR A 7 -38.13 -26.36 26.95
C THR A 7 -36.63 -26.22 26.70
N SER A 8 -36.22 -26.27 25.44
CA SER A 8 -34.86 -25.93 25.02
C SER A 8 -34.66 -24.41 25.02
N PRO A 9 -33.53 -23.87 25.50
CA PRO A 9 -33.24 -22.46 25.35
C PRO A 9 -32.81 -22.15 23.91
N GLY A 10 -33.43 -21.13 23.33
CA GLY A 10 -33.11 -20.62 22.00
C GLY A 10 -31.71 -20.06 21.91
N THR A 11 -30.96 -20.50 20.89
CA THR A 11 -29.70 -19.92 20.46
C THR A 11 -29.92 -18.46 20.07
N ALA A 12 -29.37 -17.53 20.85
CA ALA A 12 -29.25 -16.14 20.44
C ALA A 12 -28.28 -16.04 19.25
N PRO A 13 -28.60 -15.27 18.19
CA PRO A 13 -27.65 -15.04 17.11
C PRO A 13 -26.47 -14.21 17.65
N SER A 14 -25.26 -14.77 17.56
CA SER A 14 -24.02 -14.03 17.81
C SER A 14 -23.97 -12.79 16.90
N PRO A 15 -23.58 -11.62 17.41
CA PRO A 15 -23.36 -10.46 16.54
C PRO A 15 -22.19 -10.77 15.62
N SER A 16 -22.46 -10.88 14.33
CA SER A 16 -21.45 -10.78 13.27
C SER A 16 -20.95 -9.33 13.28
N THR A 17 -20.02 -9.04 14.19
CA THR A 17 -19.24 -7.82 14.18
C THR A 17 -18.47 -7.81 12.88
N GLY A 18 -18.96 -7.09 11.88
CA GLY A 18 -18.19 -6.77 10.70
C GLY A 18 -16.95 -6.03 11.18
N THR A 19 -15.82 -6.73 11.25
CA THR A 19 -14.52 -6.11 11.53
C THR A 19 -14.24 -5.18 10.37
N VAL A 20 -14.53 -3.89 10.54
CA VAL A 20 -14.08 -2.85 9.62
C VAL A 20 -12.57 -3.00 9.52
N ALA A 21 -12.06 -3.31 8.32
CA ALA A 21 -10.63 -3.50 8.10
C ALA A 21 -9.89 -2.25 8.60
N ARG A 22 -8.87 -2.44 9.44
CA ARG A 22 -8.11 -1.33 10.02
C ARG A 22 -7.38 -0.59 8.89
N ARG A 23 -7.73 0.68 8.67
CA ARG A 23 -7.06 1.57 7.71
C ARG A 23 -5.58 1.71 8.05
N HIS A 24 -4.72 1.57 7.05
CA HIS A 24 -3.29 1.80 7.20
C HIS A 24 -3.00 3.27 7.50
N PHE A 25 -1.83 3.57 8.08
CA PHE A 25 -1.47 4.94 8.49
C PHE A 25 -1.60 5.98 7.37
N TRP A 26 -1.21 5.63 6.14
CA TRP A 26 -1.29 6.51 4.97
C TRP A 26 -2.71 6.76 4.47
N GLU A 27 -3.68 5.94 4.90
CA GLU A 27 -5.09 6.12 4.58
C GLU A 27 -5.80 6.94 5.64
N ARG A 28 -5.29 7.05 6.88
CA ARG A 28 -5.98 7.70 7.99
C ARG A 28 -6.19 9.19 7.74
N ASP A 29 -7.26 9.72 8.31
CA ASP A 29 -7.48 11.16 8.35
C ASP A 29 -6.54 11.77 9.39
N HIS A 30 -5.76 12.76 8.97
CA HIS A 30 -4.78 13.44 9.83
C HIS A 30 -5.25 14.86 10.15
N PRO A 31 -5.13 15.32 11.41
CA PRO A 31 -5.42 16.70 11.77
C PRO A 31 -4.61 17.68 10.89
N GLY A 32 -5.30 18.66 10.28
CA GLY A 32 -4.65 19.60 9.35
C GLY A 32 -4.32 19.00 7.98
N GLY A 33 -4.88 17.84 7.63
CA GLY A 33 -4.79 17.22 6.31
C GLY A 33 -3.46 16.52 6.01
N ARG A 34 -2.55 16.43 6.99
CA ARG A 34 -1.25 15.77 6.85
C ARG A 34 -0.77 15.13 8.16
N PRO A 35 0.04 14.06 8.10
CA PRO A 35 0.55 13.42 9.31
C PRO A 35 1.50 14.33 10.11
N ASP A 36 1.55 14.12 11.43
CA ASP A 36 2.47 14.83 12.31
C ASP A 36 3.95 14.50 11.99
N GLY A 37 4.83 15.49 12.15
CA GLY A 37 6.26 15.32 11.88
C GLY A 37 6.94 14.29 12.79
N ALA A 38 6.48 14.16 14.04
CA ALA A 38 6.95 13.18 15.01
C ALA A 38 6.54 11.76 14.62
N ASP A 39 5.32 11.57 14.10
CA ASP A 39 4.84 10.28 13.60
C ASP A 39 5.68 9.82 12.41
N LEU A 40 5.89 10.71 11.43
CA LEU A 40 6.76 10.42 10.29
C LEU A 40 8.21 10.14 10.74
N ALA A 41 8.70 10.84 11.78
CA ALA A 41 10.02 10.57 12.33
C ALA A 41 10.10 9.19 13.02
N ALA A 42 9.04 8.77 13.71
CA ALA A 42 8.94 7.44 14.30
C ALA A 42 8.98 6.35 13.22
N LEU A 43 8.21 6.51 12.14
CA LEU A 43 8.21 5.56 11.03
C LEU A 43 9.56 5.48 10.31
N ARG A 44 10.25 6.61 10.10
CA ARG A 44 11.58 6.61 9.47
C ARG A 44 12.65 5.86 10.27
N ARG A 45 12.47 5.66 11.58
CA ARG A 45 13.41 4.86 12.40
C ARG A 45 13.44 3.38 12.04
N GLY A 46 12.41 2.87 11.36
CA GLY A 46 12.39 1.49 10.85
C GLY A 46 13.20 1.25 9.58
N VAL A 47 13.68 2.30 8.91
CA VAL A 47 14.39 2.15 7.63
C VAL A 47 15.61 1.23 7.79
N GLY A 48 15.63 0.12 7.05
CA GLY A 48 16.72 -0.86 7.09
C GLY A 48 16.72 -1.75 8.33
N ARG A 49 15.59 -1.84 9.04
CA ARG A 49 15.41 -2.70 10.23
C ARG A 49 14.29 -3.71 9.98
N ALA A 50 14.28 -4.78 10.75
CA ALA A 50 13.18 -5.74 10.71
C ALA A 50 11.93 -5.20 11.45
N PRO A 51 10.71 -5.66 11.08
CA PRO A 51 9.52 -5.35 11.85
C PRO A 51 9.69 -5.80 13.31
N GLY A 52 9.47 -4.88 14.25
CA GLY A 52 9.64 -5.13 15.69
C GLY A 52 10.87 -4.44 16.29
N GLU A 53 11.93 -4.19 15.52
CA GLU A 53 13.18 -3.58 16.01
C GLU A 53 13.11 -2.07 16.27
N ALA A 54 12.02 -1.42 15.83
CA ALA A 54 11.72 -0.01 16.10
C ALA A 54 10.41 0.09 16.90
N PRO A 55 10.47 0.09 18.24
CA PRO A 55 9.26 0.08 19.10
C PRO A 55 8.30 1.23 18.85
N GLN A 56 8.81 2.39 18.41
CA GLN A 56 7.99 3.55 18.10
C GLN A 56 7.06 3.33 16.90
N MET A 57 7.24 2.25 16.13
CA MET A 57 6.38 1.92 15.01
C MET A 57 5.17 1.06 15.39
N TRP A 58 5.19 0.42 16.56
CA TRP A 58 4.24 -0.65 16.90
C TRP A 58 2.77 -0.22 16.82
N HIS A 59 2.43 0.99 17.26
CA HIS A 59 1.06 1.49 17.21
C HIS A 59 0.56 1.83 15.79
N TYR A 60 1.45 1.84 14.79
CA TYR A 60 1.07 2.09 13.39
C TYR A 60 0.76 0.81 12.62
N TYR A 61 1.25 -0.35 13.06
CA TYR A 61 0.96 -1.61 12.39
C TYR A 61 -0.51 -1.98 12.52
N THR A 62 -1.12 -2.33 11.40
CA THR A 62 -2.45 -2.93 11.34
C THR A 62 -2.40 -4.44 11.15
N THR A 63 -1.24 -4.97 10.74
CA THR A 63 -1.04 -6.39 10.38
C THR A 63 -0.19 -7.17 11.38
N LEU A 64 0.21 -6.54 12.49
CA LEU A 64 0.87 -7.22 13.61
C LEU A 64 -0.12 -8.21 14.24
N SER A 65 0.27 -9.49 14.31
CA SER A 65 -0.53 -10.55 14.91
C SER A 65 -0.36 -10.61 16.43
N ALA A 66 -1.37 -11.15 17.12
CA ALA A 66 -1.37 -11.25 18.58
C ALA A 66 -0.28 -12.18 19.15
N ASP A 67 0.18 -13.14 18.35
CA ASP A 67 1.28 -14.06 18.69
C ASP A 67 2.67 -13.45 18.47
N GLY A 68 2.75 -12.22 17.95
CA GLY A 68 4.02 -11.53 17.64
C GLY A 68 4.77 -12.08 16.43
N GLY A 69 4.16 -12.99 15.65
CA GLY A 69 4.76 -13.55 14.46
C GLY A 69 5.03 -12.53 13.36
N ILE A 70 6.20 -12.58 12.74
CA ILE A 70 6.54 -11.70 11.61
C ILE A 70 5.96 -12.28 10.32
N SER A 71 4.73 -11.89 9.99
CA SER A 71 4.05 -12.30 8.76
C SER A 71 4.58 -11.55 7.52
N ARG A 72 4.34 -12.11 6.33
CA ARG A 72 4.61 -11.41 5.05
C ARG A 72 3.88 -10.06 4.96
N ARG A 73 2.67 -9.98 5.52
CA ARG A 73 1.88 -8.73 5.59
C ARG A 73 2.54 -7.68 6.46
N LEU A 74 3.09 -8.08 7.60
CA LEU A 74 3.80 -7.18 8.52
C LEU A 74 5.11 -6.68 7.92
N TRP A 75 5.88 -7.54 7.26
CA TRP A 75 7.07 -7.14 6.51
C TRP A 75 6.74 -6.10 5.42
N ALA A 76 5.73 -6.37 4.61
CA ALA A 76 5.29 -5.45 3.57
C ALA A 76 4.77 -4.12 4.16
N GLU A 77 4.00 -4.18 5.26
CA GLU A 77 3.47 -2.98 5.93
C GLU A 77 4.61 -2.13 6.50
N HIS A 78 5.60 -2.76 7.13
CA HIS A 78 6.80 -2.09 7.63
C HIS A 78 7.52 -1.32 6.53
N VAL A 79 7.81 -1.99 5.40
CA VAL A 79 8.46 -1.35 4.24
C VAL A 79 7.60 -0.21 3.71
N ALA A 80 6.30 -0.42 3.52
CA ALA A 80 5.38 0.62 3.02
C ALA A 80 5.32 1.84 3.96
N LEU A 81 5.25 1.64 5.27
CA LEU A 81 5.25 2.70 6.28
C LEU A 81 6.55 3.53 6.23
N THR A 82 7.70 2.88 6.15
CA THR A 82 9.00 3.58 6.10
C THR A 82 9.15 4.38 4.80
N LEU A 83 8.72 3.82 3.65
CA LEU A 83 8.71 4.51 2.36
C LEU A 83 7.74 5.69 2.36
N TYR A 84 6.53 5.52 2.90
CA TYR A 84 5.55 6.59 3.04
C TYR A 84 6.09 7.74 3.89
N ALA A 85 6.74 7.42 5.02
CA ALA A 85 7.28 8.42 5.92
C ALA A 85 8.44 9.25 5.32
N ILE A 86 9.18 8.68 4.37
CA ILE A 86 10.21 9.38 3.58
C ILE A 86 9.54 10.27 2.52
N HIS A 87 8.51 9.74 1.86
CA HIS A 87 7.80 10.43 0.78
C HIS A 87 7.02 11.63 1.31
N GLN A 88 6.22 11.46 2.37
CA GLN A 88 5.39 12.52 2.96
C GLN A 88 6.20 13.60 3.68
N GLN A 89 7.48 13.35 4.02
CA GLN A 89 8.30 14.28 4.79
C GLN A 89 8.39 15.65 4.11
N SER A 90 7.95 16.69 4.81
CA SER A 90 7.93 18.08 4.32
C SER A 90 7.07 18.32 3.07
N LEU A 91 6.26 17.35 2.63
CA LEU A 91 5.22 17.58 1.63
C LEU A 91 3.98 18.19 2.28
N SER A 92 3.44 19.24 1.67
CA SER A 92 2.16 19.84 2.04
C SER A 92 0.95 19.08 1.48
N VAL A 93 1.16 18.26 0.45
CA VAL A 93 0.12 17.43 -0.18
C VAL A 93 0.29 15.95 0.20
N PRO A 94 -0.79 15.15 0.20
CA PRO A 94 -0.69 13.72 0.48
C PRO A 94 0.16 12.97 -0.55
N ALA A 95 1.10 12.16 -0.06
CA ALA A 95 1.89 11.23 -0.87
C ALA A 95 1.11 9.96 -1.25
N HIS A 96 0.01 9.68 -0.53
CA HIS A 96 -0.91 8.60 -0.84
C HIS A 96 -2.08 9.11 -1.68
N GLN A 97 -2.30 8.46 -2.83
CA GLN A 97 -3.46 8.69 -3.69
C GLN A 97 -3.98 7.35 -4.21
N ALA A 98 -5.16 6.94 -3.75
CA ALA A 98 -5.81 5.71 -4.21
C ALA A 98 -5.97 5.67 -5.74
N GLY A 99 -5.77 4.49 -6.33
CA GLY A 99 -5.97 4.24 -7.76
C GLY A 99 -4.79 4.64 -8.67
N THR A 100 -3.79 5.38 -8.19
CA THR A 100 -2.58 5.67 -8.98
C THR A 100 -1.50 4.63 -8.69
N GLY A 101 -1.28 3.68 -9.59
CA GLY A 101 -0.25 2.65 -9.42
C GLY A 101 1.18 3.19 -9.45
N PHE A 102 2.11 2.44 -8.86
CA PHE A 102 3.53 2.81 -8.80
C PHE A 102 4.15 3.04 -10.18
N GLY A 103 3.86 2.17 -11.17
CA GLY A 103 4.38 2.34 -12.52
C GLY A 103 3.84 3.62 -13.19
N THR A 104 2.59 4.01 -12.92
CA THR A 104 2.01 5.25 -13.44
C THR A 104 2.66 6.47 -12.82
N ALA A 105 2.96 6.43 -11.51
CA ALA A 105 3.70 7.49 -10.84
C ALA A 105 5.14 7.61 -11.36
N ALA A 106 5.80 6.49 -11.62
CA ALA A 106 7.12 6.47 -12.27
C ALA A 106 7.07 7.08 -13.68
N LEU A 107 6.03 6.81 -14.48
CA LEU A 107 5.87 7.41 -15.81
C LEU A 107 5.67 8.93 -15.71
N ARG A 108 4.87 9.39 -14.75
CA ARG A 108 4.72 10.84 -14.48
C ARG A 108 6.04 11.48 -14.09
N LEU A 109 6.89 10.78 -13.33
CA LEU A 109 8.22 11.27 -12.96
C LEU A 109 9.14 11.35 -14.17
N HIS A 110 9.13 10.32 -15.02
CA HIS A 110 9.85 10.30 -16.29
C HIS A 110 9.46 11.49 -17.18
N ASP A 111 8.16 11.81 -17.23
CA ASP A 111 7.60 12.90 -18.05
C ASP A 111 7.64 14.29 -17.35
N SER A 112 8.24 14.42 -16.15
CA SER A 112 8.17 15.65 -15.33
C SER A 112 9.23 16.72 -15.64
N ASP A 113 10.14 16.47 -16.58
CA ASP A 113 11.34 17.27 -16.90
C ASP A 113 12.31 17.54 -15.73
N ALA A 114 11.95 17.21 -14.49
CA ALA A 114 12.76 17.43 -13.29
C ALA A 114 13.95 16.45 -13.18
N PHE A 115 13.90 15.34 -13.90
CA PHE A 115 14.94 14.32 -13.92
C PHE A 115 15.16 13.81 -15.34
N SER A 116 16.39 13.38 -15.64
CA SER A 116 16.70 12.71 -16.91
C SER A 116 15.83 11.44 -17.07
N PRO A 117 15.11 11.31 -18.19
CA PRO A 117 14.35 10.10 -18.55
C PRO A 117 15.14 8.81 -18.35
N ASP A 118 16.34 8.72 -18.94
CA ASP A 118 17.22 7.55 -18.80
C ASP A 118 17.59 7.25 -17.33
N ALA A 119 17.70 8.28 -16.49
CA ALA A 119 18.01 8.13 -15.09
C ALA A 119 16.81 7.62 -14.27
N VAL A 120 15.58 7.93 -14.69
CA VAL A 120 14.35 7.35 -14.14
C VAL A 120 14.22 5.90 -14.60
N ASP A 121 14.44 5.61 -15.88
CA ASP A 121 14.42 4.25 -16.46
C ASP A 121 15.38 3.32 -15.73
N ARG A 122 16.63 3.72 -15.54
CA ARG A 122 17.63 2.91 -14.81
C ARG A 122 17.16 2.57 -13.39
N ARG A 123 16.54 3.51 -12.69
CA ARG A 123 16.05 3.29 -11.32
C ARG A 123 14.81 2.41 -11.29
N PHE A 124 13.88 2.64 -12.21
CA PHE A 124 12.69 1.82 -12.35
C PHE A 124 13.06 0.37 -12.65
N ASN A 125 13.98 0.16 -13.60
CA ASN A 125 14.51 -1.16 -13.94
C ASN A 125 15.20 -1.82 -12.74
N ALA A 126 15.97 -1.08 -11.95
CA ALA A 126 16.60 -1.62 -10.74
C ALA A 126 15.58 -2.16 -9.73
N VAL A 127 14.46 -1.46 -9.50
CA VAL A 127 13.38 -2.02 -8.68
C VAL A 127 12.78 -3.25 -9.35
N ALA A 128 12.49 -3.18 -10.66
CA ALA A 128 11.86 -4.27 -11.39
C ALA A 128 12.72 -5.55 -11.42
N THR A 129 14.05 -5.45 -11.34
CA THR A 129 14.95 -6.60 -11.29
C THR A 129 15.22 -7.13 -9.89
N ALA A 130 14.87 -6.38 -8.84
CA ALA A 130 15.09 -6.78 -7.46
C ALA A 130 14.48 -8.16 -7.15
N THR A 131 15.26 -9.01 -6.50
CA THR A 131 14.89 -10.42 -6.21
C THR A 131 14.44 -10.63 -4.78
N THR A 132 14.77 -9.68 -3.89
CA THR A 132 14.37 -9.70 -2.48
C THR A 132 13.56 -8.46 -2.13
N LEU A 133 12.80 -8.55 -1.03
CA LEU A 133 12.04 -7.40 -0.51
C LEU A 133 12.97 -6.26 -0.07
N ASP A 134 14.11 -6.57 0.54
CA ASP A 134 15.07 -5.56 1.02
C ASP A 134 15.73 -4.79 -0.13
N GLU A 135 16.11 -5.51 -1.20
CA GLU A 135 16.62 -4.90 -2.43
C GLU A 135 15.56 -4.02 -3.08
N ALA A 136 14.31 -4.50 -3.18
CA ALA A 136 13.20 -3.71 -3.69
C ALA A 136 12.95 -2.46 -2.84
N ALA A 137 12.94 -2.58 -1.51
CA ALA A 137 12.78 -1.47 -0.57
C ALA A 137 13.89 -0.42 -0.73
N TYR A 138 15.14 -0.86 -0.92
CA TYR A 138 16.27 0.02 -1.17
C TYR A 138 16.09 0.85 -2.45
N HIS A 139 15.72 0.21 -3.57
CA HIS A 139 15.51 0.91 -4.83
C HIS A 139 14.26 1.80 -4.82
N LEU A 140 13.16 1.33 -4.23
CA LEU A 140 11.93 2.11 -4.02
C LEU A 140 12.22 3.38 -3.23
N ARG A 141 13.05 3.30 -2.18
CA ARG A 141 13.46 4.46 -1.39
C ARG A 141 14.12 5.56 -2.23
N GLY A 142 14.85 5.18 -3.27
CA GLY A 142 15.42 6.12 -4.23
C GLY A 142 14.35 6.86 -5.03
N LEU A 143 13.37 6.13 -5.56
CA LEU A 143 12.28 6.70 -6.37
C LEU A 143 11.29 7.54 -5.55
N VAL A 144 10.89 7.11 -4.34
CA VAL A 144 9.99 7.91 -3.51
C VAL A 144 10.59 9.25 -3.09
N ARG A 145 11.93 9.36 -2.99
CA ARG A 145 12.61 10.64 -2.80
C ARG A 145 12.53 11.55 -4.02
N GLN A 146 12.45 11.00 -5.23
CA GLN A 146 12.26 11.76 -6.46
C GLN A 146 10.80 12.18 -6.62
N PHE A 147 9.86 11.27 -6.39
CA PHE A 147 8.42 11.60 -6.33
C PHE A 147 8.14 12.75 -5.37
N ARG A 148 8.78 12.75 -4.20
CA ARG A 148 8.69 13.83 -3.23
C ARG A 148 9.11 15.20 -3.79
N GLN A 149 10.15 15.26 -4.62
CA GLN A 149 10.67 16.53 -5.13
C GLN A 149 9.71 17.22 -6.10
N VAL A 150 8.87 16.43 -6.77
CA VAL A 150 7.87 16.90 -7.74
C VAL A 150 6.42 16.62 -7.29
N ALA A 151 6.23 16.31 -6.00
CA ALA A 151 4.93 16.04 -5.38
C ALA A 151 4.04 15.00 -6.12
N ILE A 152 4.65 13.94 -6.65
CA ILE A 152 3.90 12.86 -7.33
C ILE A 152 3.41 11.84 -6.29
N ALA A 153 2.10 11.81 -6.05
CA ALA A 153 1.47 10.81 -5.19
C ALA A 153 1.21 9.47 -5.91
N PHE A 154 1.10 8.39 -5.14
CA PHE A 154 0.68 7.08 -5.63
C PHE A 154 -0.01 6.25 -4.54
N ASP A 155 -0.60 5.13 -4.94
CA ASP A 155 -1.37 4.25 -4.09
C ASP A 155 -0.46 3.34 -3.24
N TYR A 156 -0.19 3.77 -2.00
CA TYR A 156 0.54 2.97 -1.01
C TYR A 156 -0.16 1.67 -0.60
N THR A 157 -1.49 1.58 -0.71
CA THR A 157 -2.23 0.34 -0.42
C THR A 157 -2.00 -0.67 -1.52
N ALA A 158 -2.03 -0.24 -2.79
CA ALA A 158 -1.60 -1.07 -3.92
C ALA A 158 -0.13 -1.50 -3.78
N LEU A 159 0.77 -0.58 -3.39
CA LEU A 159 2.17 -0.92 -3.12
C LEU A 159 2.30 -1.97 -2.02
N TRP A 160 1.55 -1.86 -0.91
CA TRP A 160 1.59 -2.85 0.16
C TRP A 160 1.20 -4.25 -0.33
N HIS A 161 0.13 -4.37 -1.13
CA HIS A 161 -0.24 -5.64 -1.76
C HIS A 161 0.84 -6.19 -2.70
N ASP A 162 1.50 -5.30 -3.42
CA ASP A 162 2.59 -5.64 -4.31
C ASP A 162 3.80 -6.16 -3.53
N LEU A 163 4.15 -5.53 -2.40
CA LEU A 163 5.23 -5.97 -1.51
C LEU A 163 4.92 -7.30 -0.79
N ILE A 164 3.65 -7.61 -0.53
CA ILE A 164 3.26 -8.96 -0.07
C ILE A 164 3.54 -9.99 -1.17
N THR A 165 3.11 -9.69 -2.39
CA THR A 165 3.27 -10.59 -3.55
C THR A 165 4.75 -10.75 -3.92
N TRP A 166 5.54 -9.69 -3.75
CA TRP A 166 6.98 -9.66 -4.01
C TRP A 166 7.77 -10.70 -3.21
N GLN A 167 7.28 -11.08 -2.02
CA GLN A 167 7.89 -12.10 -1.17
C GLN A 167 7.63 -13.54 -1.65
N SER A 168 6.96 -13.72 -2.80
CA SER A 168 6.72 -15.02 -3.42
C SER A 168 7.42 -15.08 -4.78
N PRO A 169 8.55 -15.80 -4.92
CA PRO A 169 9.34 -15.87 -6.14
C PRO A 169 8.53 -16.26 -7.38
N GLU A 170 7.50 -17.09 -7.22
CA GLU A 170 6.65 -17.56 -8.32
C GLU A 170 5.69 -16.48 -8.81
N ARG A 171 5.40 -15.48 -7.97
CA ARG A 171 4.37 -14.45 -8.22
C ARG A 171 4.94 -13.06 -8.44
N ILE A 172 6.22 -12.82 -8.13
CA ILE A 172 6.90 -11.53 -8.36
C ILE A 172 6.76 -11.05 -9.82
N GLY A 173 6.71 -11.97 -10.77
CA GLY A 173 6.46 -11.68 -12.19
C GLY A 173 5.11 -10.98 -12.45
N GLU A 174 4.08 -11.26 -11.65
CA GLU A 174 2.77 -10.57 -11.74
C GLU A 174 2.91 -9.07 -11.45
N VAL A 175 3.66 -8.73 -10.40
CA VAL A 175 3.89 -7.33 -10.01
C VAL A 175 4.72 -6.61 -11.05
N ARG A 176 5.81 -7.24 -11.52
CA ARG A 176 6.68 -6.69 -12.57
C ARG A 176 5.90 -6.39 -13.84
N ARG A 177 5.02 -7.31 -14.29
CA ARG A 177 4.16 -7.08 -15.45
C ARG A 177 3.17 -5.94 -15.23
N ARG A 178 2.57 -5.83 -14.04
CA ARG A 178 1.63 -4.74 -13.72
C ARG A 178 2.33 -3.39 -13.74
N TRP A 179 3.47 -3.26 -13.06
CA TRP A 179 4.24 -2.02 -13.03
C TRP A 179 4.78 -1.66 -14.40
N GLY A 180 5.32 -2.64 -15.15
CA GLY A 180 5.78 -2.44 -16.52
C GLY A 180 4.65 -2.01 -17.45
N SER A 181 3.45 -2.60 -17.31
CA SER A 181 2.25 -2.17 -18.04
C SER A 181 1.92 -0.70 -17.76
N GLN A 182 1.91 -0.31 -16.48
CA GLN A 182 1.62 1.07 -16.08
C GLN A 182 2.69 2.09 -16.50
N TYR A 183 3.95 1.66 -16.61
CA TYR A 183 5.09 2.53 -16.93
C TYR A 183 5.30 2.69 -18.44
N PHE A 184 5.29 1.59 -19.20
CA PHE A 184 5.60 1.61 -20.63
C PHE A 184 4.39 1.76 -21.53
N PHE A 185 3.18 1.42 -21.05
CA PHE A 185 1.97 1.52 -21.86
C PHE A 185 1.14 2.72 -21.39
N ARG A 186 1.16 3.77 -22.22
CA ARG A 186 0.28 4.93 -22.02
C ARG A 186 -1.18 4.47 -22.21
N PRO A 187 -2.08 4.72 -21.25
CA PRO A 187 -3.50 4.50 -21.46
C PRO A 187 -3.92 5.26 -22.72
N ARG A 188 -4.62 4.60 -23.65
CA ARG A 188 -5.25 5.32 -24.75
C ARG A 188 -6.20 6.34 -24.14
N ARG A 189 -6.15 7.59 -24.60
CA ARG A 189 -7.01 8.66 -24.12
C ARG A 189 -8.48 8.22 -24.28
N GLY A 190 -9.17 7.93 -23.17
CA GLY A 190 -10.58 7.53 -23.17
C GLY A 190 -10.95 6.27 -22.35
N GLU A 191 -9.98 5.46 -21.94
CA GLU A 191 -10.26 4.28 -21.09
C GLU A 191 -10.25 4.70 -19.61
N ALA A 192 -11.36 5.23 -19.11
CA ALA A 192 -11.58 5.29 -17.66
C ALA A 192 -11.73 3.84 -17.14
N PRO A 193 -11.13 3.47 -15.99
CA PRO A 193 -11.37 2.16 -15.40
C PRO A 193 -12.87 2.02 -15.13
N GLY A 194 -13.48 1.00 -15.74
CA GLY A 194 -14.92 0.84 -15.87
C GLY A 194 -15.66 1.04 -14.56
N VAL A 195 -16.44 2.11 -14.50
CA VAL A 195 -17.64 2.14 -13.66
C VAL A 195 -18.56 1.09 -14.28
N ALA A 196 -18.72 -0.05 -13.60
CA ALA A 196 -19.76 -1.00 -13.93
C ALA A 196 -21.11 -0.30 -13.77
N VAL A 197 -21.66 0.19 -14.88
CA VAL A 197 -23.06 0.58 -14.97
C VAL A 197 -23.84 -0.72 -14.85
N ASN A 198 -24.42 -0.94 -13.67
CA ASN A 198 -25.47 -1.92 -13.49
C ASN A 198 -26.63 -1.52 -14.39
N GLY A 199 -26.77 -2.21 -15.52
CA GLY A 199 -27.98 -2.15 -16.33
C GLY A 199 -29.09 -2.90 -15.60
N GLU A 200 -30.04 -2.16 -15.03
CA GLU A 200 -31.39 -2.67 -14.88
C GLU A 200 -32.04 -2.72 -16.27
N PRO A 201 -32.59 -3.85 -16.71
CA PRO A 201 -33.57 -3.84 -17.78
C PRO A 201 -34.96 -3.61 -17.16
N GLY A 202 -35.50 -2.42 -17.38
CA GLY A 202 -36.94 -2.18 -17.28
C GLY A 202 -37.63 -2.41 -18.63
N ALA A 203 -38.95 -2.63 -18.54
CA ALA A 203 -39.97 -2.73 -19.60
C ALA A 203 -40.07 -4.12 -20.29
N SER A 204 -41.24 -4.74 -20.45
CA SER A 204 -42.65 -4.40 -20.17
C SER A 204 -43.46 -5.69 -20.09
#